data_AF-A0A6B0Y524-F1
#
_entry.id   AF-A0A6B0Y524-F1
#
_cell.length_a   1.000
_cell.length_b   1.000
_cell.length_c   1.000
_cell.angle_alpha   90.00
_cell.angle_beta   90.00
_cell.angle_gamma   90.00
#
_symmetry.space_group_name_H-M   'P 1'
#
loop_
_entity.id
_entity.type
_entity.pdbx_description
1 polymer ?
#
loop_
_entity_poly.entity_id
_entity_poly.type
_entity_poly.pdbx_seq_one_letter_code
_entity_poly.pdbx_strand_id
1 'polypeptide(L)' 'MALAHGDSHYFRVDKPLRQAATGQRLTRFTRIEPFGTPDIHYLRVIVDPADSHIFQVHAEIVEANLD' A
#
# COMPACT_ATOMS: atom_id res chain seq x y z
N MET A 1 6.10 8.92 -4.58
CA MET A 1 6.28 8.86 -3.11
C MET A 1 5.35 7.80 -2.55
N ALA A 2 5.80 7.05 -1.55
CA ALA A 2 4.97 6.09 -0.84
C ALA A 2 4.96 6.40 0.67
N LEU A 3 3.82 6.22 1.33
CA LEU A 3 3.66 6.26 2.78
C LEU A 3 3.17 4.90 3.25
N ALA A 4 3.94 4.26 4.13
CA ALA A 4 3.53 3.04 4.81
C ALA A 4 3.11 3.35 6.25
N HIS A 5 1.97 2.82 6.70
CA HIS A 5 1.49 2.91 8.09
C HIS A 5 0.68 1.67 8.46
N GLY A 6 0.37 1.47 9.75
CA GLY A 6 -0.34 0.27 10.26
C GLY A 6 -1.61 0.54 11.08
N ASP A 7 -2.03 1.80 11.20
CA ASP A 7 -3.01 2.25 12.20
C ASP A 7 -4.37 1.53 12.23
N SER A 8 -4.93 1.12 11.07
CA SER A 8 -6.24 0.45 11.04
C SER A 8 -6.16 -1.05 10.82
N HIS A 9 -4.97 -1.60 10.57
CA HIS A 9 -4.75 -3.00 10.20
C HIS A 9 -5.56 -3.49 8.98
N TYR A 10 -6.00 -2.59 8.09
CA TYR A 10 -6.66 -2.95 6.84
C TYR A 10 -5.64 -3.02 5.72
N PHE A 11 -5.49 -4.18 5.08
CA PHE A 11 -4.66 -4.28 3.89
C PHE A 11 -5.25 -3.40 2.76
N ARG A 12 -4.53 -2.34 2.38
CA ARG A 12 -4.90 -1.47 1.25
C ARG A 12 -3.70 -0.82 0.59
N VAL A 13 -3.81 -0.71 -0.74
CA VAL A 13 -2.88 0.04 -1.59
C VAL A 13 -3.70 1.00 -2.44
N ASP A 14 -3.65 2.28 -2.12
CA ASP A 14 -4.49 3.28 -2.78
C ASP A 14 -3.82 4.65 -2.89
N LYS A 15 -4.55 5.60 -3.48
CA LYS A 15 -4.08 6.99 -3.70
C LYS A 15 -5.14 7.96 -3.17
N PRO A 16 -5.30 8.07 -1.83
CA PRO A 16 -6.45 8.71 -1.22
C PRO A 16 -6.31 10.24 -1.17
N LEU A 17 -5.06 10.74 -1.17
CA LEU A 17 -4.80 12.16 -0.97
C LEU A 17 -5.31 13.00 -2.14
N ARG A 18 -5.86 14.15 -1.79
CA ARG A 18 -6.35 15.16 -2.73
C ARG A 18 -5.64 16.48 -2.47
N GLN A 19 -5.38 17.25 -3.52
CA GLN A 19 -4.92 18.62 -3.41
C GLN A 19 -5.99 19.46 -2.72
N ALA A 20 -5.62 20.18 -1.65
CA ALA A 20 -6.57 20.99 -0.89
C ALA A 20 -7.23 22.09 -1.76
N ALA A 21 -6.46 22.71 -2.66
CA ALA A 21 -6.94 23.82 -3.48
C ALA A 21 -7.86 23.40 -4.63
N THR A 22 -7.65 22.23 -5.23
CA THR A 22 -8.34 21.82 -6.47
C THR A 22 -9.22 20.58 -6.29
N GLY A 23 -9.11 19.87 -5.16
CA GLY A 23 -9.77 18.59 -4.93
C GLY A 23 -9.24 17.42 -5.79
N GLN A 24 -8.28 17.69 -6.68
CA GLN A 24 -7.71 16.67 -7.57
C GLN A 24 -6.91 15.64 -6.79
N ARG A 25 -7.07 14.35 -7.17
CA ARG A 25 -6.33 13.26 -6.54
C ARG A 25 -4.84 13.36 -6.86
N LEU A 26 -4.00 13.15 -5.85
CA LEU A 26 -2.55 13.05 -6.00
C LEU A 26 -2.16 11.66 -6.51
N THR A 27 -2.05 11.50 -7.82
CA THR A 27 -1.78 10.20 -8.46
C THR A 27 -0.34 9.70 -8.28
N ARG A 28 0.59 10.56 -7.84
CA ARG A 28 2.01 10.22 -7.58
C ARG A 28 2.31 9.91 -6.11
N PHE A 29 1.27 9.86 -5.28
CA PHE A 29 1.35 9.47 -3.89
C PHE A 29 0.58 8.17 -3.68
N THR A 30 1.28 7.13 -3.24
CA THR A 30 0.68 5.83 -2.90
C THR A 30 0.69 5.66 -1.39
N ARG A 31 -0.46 5.33 -0.81
CA ARG A 31 -0.56 4.83 0.56
C ARG A 31 -0.49 3.31 0.54
N ILE A 32 0.26 2.76 1.48
CA ILE A 32 0.37 1.32 1.72
C ILE A 32 0.02 1.12 3.19
N GLU A 33 -1.00 0.30 3.44
CA GLU A 33 -1.27 -0.26 4.75
C GLU A 33 -1.14 -1.77 4.64
N PRO A 34 -0.18 -2.39 5.36
CA PRO A 34 0.04 -3.81 5.29
C PRO A 34 -1.04 -4.56 6.04
N PHE A 35 -0.96 -5.88 5.94
CA PHE A 35 -1.63 -6.80 6.83
C PHE A 35 -1.36 -6.47 8.31
N GLY A 36 -2.28 -6.90 9.17
CA GLY A 36 -2.25 -6.60 10.57
C GLY A 36 -3.12 -7.57 11.36
N THR A 37 -3.00 -7.55 12.68
CA THR A 37 -3.75 -8.46 13.55
C THR A 37 -5.26 -8.43 13.25
N PRO A 38 -5.93 -9.60 13.16
CA PRO A 38 -5.40 -10.96 13.38
C PRO A 38 -4.68 -11.58 12.17
N ASP A 39 -4.97 -11.12 10.96
CA ASP A 39 -4.50 -11.70 9.70
C ASP A 39 -3.11 -11.18 9.31
N ILE A 40 -2.07 -11.66 10.01
CA ILE A 40 -0.69 -11.21 9.79
C ILE A 40 -0.08 -11.90 8.57
N HIS A 41 0.21 -11.14 7.53
CA HIS A 41 1.03 -11.55 6.38
C HIS A 41 2.04 -10.45 6.05
N TYR A 42 2.72 -10.54 4.90
CA TYR A 42 3.68 -9.50 4.49
C TYR A 42 3.41 -8.98 3.09
N LEU A 43 3.98 -7.80 2.82
CA LEU A 43 3.98 -7.19 1.50
C LEU A 43 5.40 -7.19 0.95
N ARG A 44 5.55 -7.64 -0.30
CA ARG A 44 6.76 -7.46 -1.08
C ARG A 44 6.59 -6.27 -2.01
N VAL A 45 7.43 -5.25 -1.82
CA VAL A 45 7.41 -4.02 -2.62
C VAL A 45 8.61 -4.01 -3.55
N ILE A 46 8.36 -3.99 -4.85
CA ILE A 46 9.40 -3.79 -5.87
C ILE A 46 9.37 -2.31 -6.28
N VAL A 47 10.56 -1.70 -6.35
CA VAL A 47 10.73 -0.32 -6.80
C VAL A 47 11.43 -0.33 -8.16
N ASP A 48 10.70 0.01 -9.21
CA ASP A 48 11.23 0.14 -10.57
C ASP A 48 11.00 1.55 -11.11
N PRO A 49 12.02 2.42 -11.11
CA PRO A 49 11.90 3.79 -11.65
C PRO A 49 11.62 3.85 -13.16
N ALA A 50 11.86 2.78 -13.92
CA ALA A 50 11.58 2.72 -15.34
C ALA A 50 10.11 2.37 -15.64
N ASP A 51 9.37 1.82 -14.67
CA ASP A 51 7.96 1.53 -14.78
C ASP A 51 7.10 2.76 -14.46
N SER A 52 6.05 2.97 -15.23
CA SER A 52 4.97 3.93 -14.92
C SER A 52 4.32 3.69 -13.55
N HIS A 53 4.34 2.44 -13.06
CA HIS A 53 3.93 2.02 -11.73
C HIS A 53 5.17 1.73 -10.86
N ILE A 54 5.88 2.79 -10.49
CA ILE A 54 7.15 2.73 -9.74
C ILE A 54 7.11 1.77 -8.54
N PHE A 55 5.97 1.67 -7.86
CA PHE A 55 5.77 0.73 -6.76
C PHE A 55 4.86 -0.41 -7.19
N GLN A 56 5.41 -1.61 -7.31
CA GLN A 56 4.66 -2.84 -7.49
C GLN A 56 4.55 -3.52 -6.12
N VAL A 57 3.31 -3.68 -5.64
CA VAL A 57 3.04 -4.21 -4.29
C VAL A 57 2.37 -5.57 -4.41
N HIS A 58 3.02 -6.58 -3.85
CA HIS A 58 2.53 -7.95 -3.84
C HIS A 58 2.14 -8.33 -2.41
N ALA A 59 0.92 -8.86 -2.26
CA ALA A 59 0.52 -9.54 -1.04
C ALA A 59 1.14 -10.94 -1.02
N GLU A 60 1.85 -11.26 0.05
CA GLU A 60 2.50 -12.56 0.21
C GLU A 60 1.88 -13.24 1.43
N ILE A 61 1.06 -14.26 1.15
CA ILE A 61 0.28 -14.97 2.17
C ILE A 61 1.18 -15.99 2.88
N VAL A 62 1.12 -15.98 4.21
CA VAL A 62 1.80 -16.96 5.05
C VAL A 62 0.79 -18.06 5.37
N GLU A 63 0.97 -19.24 4.78
CA GLU A 63 0.03 -20.36 4.93
C GLU A 63 -0.22 -20.75 6.39
N ALA A 64 0.81 -20.69 7.23
CA ALA A 64 0.70 -21.00 8.67
C ALA A 64 -0.20 -20.02 9.44
N ASN A 65 -0.56 -18.88 8.83
CA ASN A 65 -1.43 -17.85 9.42
C ASN A 65 -2.83 -17.85 8.79
N LEU A 66 -3.16 -18.85 7.98
CA LEU A 66 -4.51 -19.06 7.48
C LEU A 66 -5.28 -19.90 8.50
N ASP A 67 -6.46 -19.41 8.90
CA ASP A 67 -7.40 -20.12 9.77
C ASP A 67 -8.08 -21.32 9.08
#